data_AF-A0A0K1NKJ8-F1
#
_entry.id   AF-A0A0K1NKJ8-F1
#
_cell.length_a   1.000
_cell.length_b   1.000
_cell.length_c   1.000
_cell.angle_alpha   90.00
_cell.angle_beta   90.00
_cell.angle_gamma   90.00
#
_symmetry.space_group_name_H-M   'P 1'
#
loop_
_entity.id
_entity.type
_entity.pdbx_description
1 polymer ?
#
loop_
_entity_poly.entity_id
_entity_poly.type
_entity_poly.pdbx_seq_one_letter_code
_entity_poly.pdbx_strand_id
1 'polypeptide(L)'
;MKKVIIPAVVILCVNVIAGLLLSAYPLANMLFTSLAILVNTLLIILLFLFRAESTHRMSLGFVFFVIGIIEYVGGLLAPEHLTDNWWVIMFVVLTAVQVVLTSLTLHYTKKS
;
A
#
# COMPACT_ATOMS: atom_id res chain seq x y z
N MET A 1 3.75 14.34 8.36
CA MET A 1 3.85 12.98 8.94
C MET A 1 2.59 12.56 9.68
N LYS A 2 2.11 13.26 10.73
CA LYS A 2 0.85 12.93 11.44
C LYS A 2 -0.36 12.73 10.51
N LYS A 3 -0.50 13.60 9.50
CA LYS A 3 -1.57 13.55 8.49
C LYS A 3 -1.58 12.29 7.61
N VAL A 4 -0.48 11.52 7.57
CA VAL A 4 -0.36 10.26 6.80
C VAL A 4 -0.49 9.05 7.74
N ILE A 5 0.18 9.11 8.89
CA ILE A 5 0.20 7.99 9.85
C ILE A 5 -1.19 7.75 10.46
N ILE A 6 -1.92 8.80 10.82
CA ILE A 6 -3.26 8.67 11.43
C ILE A 6 -4.22 7.90 10.51
N PRO A 7 -4.44 8.30 9.23
CA PRO A 7 -5.33 7.54 8.36
C PRO A 7 -4.84 6.12 8.09
N ALA A 8 -3.53 5.90 7.96
CA ALA A 8 -2.97 4.56 7.79
C ALA A 8 -3.28 3.64 8.99
N VAL A 9 -3.11 4.14 10.21
CA VAL A 9 -3.44 3.39 11.44
C VAL A 9 -4.93 3.10 11.52
N VAL A 10 -5.78 4.08 11.20
CA VAL A 10 -7.24 3.88 11.17
C VAL A 10 -7.62 2.77 10.19
N ILE A 11 -7.10 2.82 8.96
CA ILE A 11 -7.38 1.82 7.92
C ILE A 11 -6.86 0.44 8.34
N LEU A 12 -5.66 0.37 8.93
CA LEU A 12 -5.10 -0.89 9.44
C LEU A 12 -5.98 -1.48 10.55
N CYS A 13 -6.43 -0.66 11.51
CA CYS A 13 -7.36 -1.11 12.55
C CYS A 13 -8.67 -1.64 11.95
N VAL A 14 -9.23 -0.93 10.96
CA VAL A 14 -10.45 -1.38 10.27
C VAL A 14 -10.21 -2.72 9.56
N ASN A 15 -9.07 -2.90 8.88
CA ASN A 15 -8.73 -4.15 8.21
C ASN A 15 -8.61 -5.33 9.20
N VAL A 16 -7.92 -5.11 10.32
CA VAL A 16 -7.76 -6.15 11.36
C VAL A 16 -9.11 -6.50 11.97
N ILE A 17 -9.94 -5.51 12.29
CA ILE A 17 -11.30 -5.75 12.79
C ILE A 17 -12.13 -6.53 11.76
N ALA A 18 -12.05 -6.16 10.47
CA ALA A 18 -12.75 -6.86 9.40
C ALA A 18 -12.30 -8.33 9.29
N GLY A 19 -11.00 -8.62 9.36
CA GLY A 19 -10.47 -9.99 9.33
C GLY A 19 -10.83 -10.82 10.55
N LEU A 20 -11.01 -10.19 11.72
CA LEU A 20 -11.49 -10.87 12.92
C LEU A 20 -13.00 -11.13 12.91
N LEU A 21 -13.78 -10.32 12.19
CA LEU A 21 -15.25 -10.42 12.15
C LEU A 21 -15.77 -11.26 10.98
N LEU A 22 -15.04 -11.31 9.86
CA LEU A 22 -15.50 -11.98 8.64
C LEU A 22 -14.88 -13.38 8.50
N SER A 23 -15.67 -14.43 8.70
CA SER A 23 -15.22 -15.82 8.49
C SER A 23 -14.80 -16.12 7.05
N ALA A 24 -15.28 -15.33 6.09
CA ALA A 24 -14.91 -15.42 4.68
C ALA A 24 -13.61 -14.66 4.35
N TYR A 25 -12.94 -14.07 5.36
CA TYR A 25 -11.69 -13.36 5.19
C TYR A 25 -10.56 -14.14 5.88
N PRO A 26 -9.85 -15.02 5.16
CA PRO A 26 -8.81 -15.86 5.75
C PRO A 26 -7.72 -15.03 6.42
N LEU A 27 -7.13 -15.58 7.49
CA LEU A 27 -6.06 -14.91 8.23
C LEU A 27 -4.88 -14.53 7.32
N ALA A 28 -4.53 -15.39 6.37
CA ALA A 28 -3.46 -15.13 5.40
C ALA A 28 -3.75 -13.86 4.58
N ASN A 29 -4.98 -13.71 4.08
CA ASN A 29 -5.40 -12.55 3.31
C ASN A 29 -5.41 -11.28 4.18
N MET A 30 -5.85 -11.37 5.44
CA MET A 30 -5.83 -10.25 6.39
C MET A 30 -4.40 -9.76 6.66
N LEU A 31 -3.45 -10.68 6.83
CA LEU A 31 -2.04 -10.33 6.99
C LEU A 31 -1.49 -9.69 5.71
N PHE A 32 -1.90 -10.19 4.55
CA PHE A 32 -1.43 -9.71 3.26
C PHE A 32 -1.91 -8.28 2.95
N THR A 33 -3.19 -7.99 3.14
CA THR A 33 -3.73 -6.62 3.02
C THR A 33 -3.20 -5.69 4.10
N SER A 34 -2.91 -6.19 5.31
CA SER A 34 -2.24 -5.40 6.34
C SER A 34 -0.84 -5.00 5.89
N LEU A 35 -0.09 -5.92 5.29
CA LEU A 35 1.21 -5.65 4.70
C LEU A 35 1.10 -4.63 3.56
N ALA A 36 0.09 -4.72 2.70
CA ALA A 36 -0.20 -3.73 1.66
C ALA A 36 -0.35 -2.32 2.22
N ILE A 37 -1.16 -2.17 3.28
CA ILE A 37 -1.38 -0.87 3.95
C ILE A 37 -0.06 -0.34 4.52
N LEU A 38 0.73 -1.19 5.16
CA LEU A 38 2.02 -0.80 5.74
C LEU A 38 3.03 -0.38 4.67
N VAL A 39 3.16 -1.13 3.58
CA VAL A 39 4.09 -0.82 2.49
C VAL A 39 3.71 0.49 1.81
N ASN A 40 2.44 0.69 1.46
CA ASN A 40 1.96 1.96 0.90
C ASN A 40 2.25 3.15 1.82
N THR A 41 1.97 2.98 3.11
CA THR A 41 2.22 4.03 4.10
C THR A 41 3.71 4.35 4.20
N LEU A 42 4.57 3.32 4.19
CA LEU A 42 6.01 3.48 4.23
C LEU A 42 6.52 4.24 3.00
N LEU A 43 6.08 3.90 1.80
CA LEU A 43 6.47 4.60 0.57
C LEU A 43 6.07 6.07 0.60
N ILE A 44 4.87 6.39 1.07
CA ILE A 44 4.43 7.77 1.27
C ILE A 44 5.33 8.47 2.31
N ILE A 45 5.64 7.82 3.43
CA ILE A 45 6.53 8.40 4.45
C ILE A 45 7.92 8.69 3.87
N LEU A 46 8.49 7.79 3.04
CA LEU A 46 9.77 8.01 2.39
C LEU A 46 9.74 9.25 1.49
N LEU A 47 8.68 9.44 0.69
CA LEU A 47 8.50 10.66 -0.12
C LEU A 47 8.48 11.94 0.75
N PHE A 48 7.89 11.88 1.95
CA PHE A 48 7.90 13.01 2.88
C PHE A 48 9.25 13.24 3.54
N LEU A 49 9.93 12.17 3.99
CA LEU A 49 11.23 12.24 4.68
C LEU A 49 12.33 12.78 3.77
N PHE A 50 12.35 12.35 2.51
CA PHE A 50 13.34 12.79 1.54
C PHE A 50 12.97 14.09 0.81
N ARG A 51 11.98 14.83 1.32
CA ARG A 51 11.59 16.16 0.85
C ARG A 51 11.33 16.23 -0.67
N ALA A 52 10.71 15.19 -1.24
CA ALA A 52 10.21 15.24 -2.62
C ALA A 52 9.37 16.52 -2.82
N GLU A 53 9.37 17.09 -4.02
CA GLU A 53 8.63 18.32 -4.29
C GLU A 53 7.13 18.15 -3.93
N SER A 54 6.47 19.24 -3.50
CA SER A 54 5.05 19.19 -3.10
C SER A 54 4.15 18.60 -4.18
N THR A 55 4.40 18.95 -5.45
CA THR A 55 3.64 18.46 -6.60
C THR A 55 3.83 16.96 -6.82
N HIS A 56 5.08 16.48 -6.79
CA HIS A 56 5.39 15.05 -6.92
C HIS A 56 4.82 14.22 -5.77
N ARG A 57 4.91 14.72 -4.53
CA ARG A 57 4.31 14.07 -3.35
C ARG A 57 2.79 13.93 -3.47
N MET A 58 2.10 14.96 -3.95
CA MET A 58 0.65 14.92 -4.09
C MET A 58 0.21 13.97 -5.20
N SER A 59 0.86 14.03 -6.37
CA SER A 59 0.56 13.14 -7.50
C SER A 59 0.81 11.67 -7.16
N LEU A 60 1.99 11.33 -6.61
CA LEU A 60 2.29 9.94 -6.22
C LEU A 60 1.44 9.47 -5.06
N GLY A 61 1.13 10.35 -4.10
CA GLY A 61 0.21 10.02 -3.01
C GLY A 61 -1.16 9.59 -3.53
N PHE A 62 -1.68 10.25 -4.58
CA PHE A 62 -2.92 9.84 -5.23
C PHE A 62 -2.78 8.52 -5.99
N VAL A 63 -1.68 8.31 -6.70
CA VAL A 63 -1.41 7.03 -7.40
C VAL A 63 -1.33 5.88 -6.39
N PHE A 64 -0.61 6.06 -5.28
CA PHE A 64 -0.49 5.04 -4.24
C PHE A 64 -1.81 4.79 -3.52
N PHE A 65 -2.64 5.81 -3.37
CA PHE A 65 -4.00 5.63 -2.85
C PHE A 65 -4.85 4.74 -3.75
N VAL A 66 -4.86 4.99 -5.07
CA VAL A 66 -5.61 4.18 -6.03
C VAL A 66 -5.10 2.74 -6.07
N ILE A 67 -3.77 2.55 -6.13
CA ILE A 67 -3.16 1.23 -6.12
C ILE A 67 -3.47 0.51 -4.79
N GLY A 68 -3.36 1.20 -3.65
CA GLY A 68 -3.67 0.63 -2.35
C GLY A 68 -5.12 0.16 -2.22
N ILE A 69 -6.09 0.83 -2.86
CA ILE A 69 -7.48 0.34 -2.95
C ILE A 69 -7.54 -0.96 -3.74
N ILE A 70 -6.86 -1.03 -4.89
CA ILE A 70 -6.83 -2.23 -5.73
C ILE A 70 -6.20 -3.40 -4.99
N GLU A 71 -5.08 -3.18 -4.29
CA GLU A 71 -4.39 -4.18 -3.48
C GLU A 71 -5.27 -4.66 -2.31
N TYR A 72 -5.98 -3.74 -1.66
CA TYR A 72 -6.88 -4.06 -0.55
C TYR A 72 -8.08 -4.90 -1.01
N VAL A 73 -8.80 -4.44 -2.05
CA VAL A 73 -9.94 -5.16 -2.62
C VAL A 73 -9.49 -6.50 -3.20
N GLY A 74 -8.34 -6.53 -3.87
CA GLY A 74 -7.77 -7.76 -4.39
C GLY A 74 -7.43 -8.78 -3.29
N GLY A 75 -6.87 -8.34 -2.17
CA GLY A 75 -6.61 -9.22 -1.03
C GLY A 75 -7.89 -9.72 -0.34
N LEU A 76 -8.97 -8.95 -0.32
CA LEU A 76 -10.27 -9.41 0.16
C LEU A 76 -10.88 -10.50 -0.73
N LEU A 77 -10.66 -10.43 -2.04
CA LEU A 77 -11.18 -11.38 -3.03
C LEU A 77 -10.21 -12.54 -3.33
N ALA A 78 -8.99 -12.49 -2.79
CA ALA A 78 -7.96 -13.46 -3.07
C ALA A 78 -8.37 -14.86 -2.55
N PRO A 79 -8.11 -15.93 -3.32
CA PRO A 79 -8.21 -17.28 -2.81
C PRO A 79 -7.27 -17.49 -1.62
N GLU A 80 -7.63 -18.40 -0.71
CA GLU A 80 -6.83 -18.70 0.48
C GLU A 80 -5.47 -19.34 0.17
N HIS A 81 -5.36 -20.05 -0.96
CA HIS A 81 -4.12 -20.64 -1.41
C HIS A 81 -3.16 -19.58 -1.97
N LEU A 82 -1.89 -19.67 -1.59
CA LEU A 82 -0.83 -18.78 -2.09
C LEU A 82 -0.29 -19.22 -3.46
N THR A 83 -0.32 -20.53 -3.75
CA THR A 83 0.10 -21.08 -5.04
C THR A 83 -0.92 -20.76 -6.11
N ASP A 84 -0.47 -20.35 -7.30
CA ASP A 84 -1.34 -19.96 -8.42
C ASP A 84 -2.31 -18.81 -8.12
N ASN A 85 -1.95 -17.96 -7.15
CA ASN A 85 -2.76 -16.83 -6.74
C ASN A 85 -2.42 -15.56 -7.55
N TRP A 86 -3.23 -15.31 -8.58
CA TRP A 86 -3.08 -14.13 -9.44
C TRP A 86 -3.22 -12.80 -8.69
N TRP A 87 -3.98 -12.74 -7.60
CA TRP A 87 -4.12 -11.53 -6.79
C TRP A 87 -2.83 -11.19 -6.04
N VAL A 88 -2.14 -12.20 -5.52
CA VAL A 88 -0.82 -12.05 -4.89
C VAL A 88 0.22 -11.59 -5.92
N ILE A 89 0.19 -12.15 -7.14
CA ILE A 89 1.10 -11.73 -8.22
C ILE A 89 0.82 -10.27 -8.60
N MET A 90 -0.45 -9.91 -8.81
CA MET A 90 -0.85 -8.53 -9.11
C MET A 90 -0.37 -7.56 -8.02
N PHE A 91 -0.54 -7.92 -6.75
CA PHE A 91 -0.04 -7.14 -5.62
C PHE A 91 1.48 -6.92 -5.70
N VAL A 92 2.27 -7.99 -5.88
CA VAL A 92 3.73 -7.89 -5.96
C VAL A 92 4.16 -6.97 -7.11
N VAL A 93 3.51 -7.07 -8.27
CA VAL A 93 3.80 -6.22 -9.42
C VAL A 93 3.44 -4.76 -9.15
N LEU A 94 2.26 -4.49 -8.58
CA LEU A 94 1.83 -3.14 -8.25
C LEU A 94 2.75 -2.48 -7.22
N THR A 95 3.06 -3.19 -6.14
CA THR A 95 4.02 -2.75 -5.13
C THR A 95 5.40 -2.48 -5.75
N ALA A 96 5.89 -3.34 -6.65
CA ALA A 96 7.17 -3.10 -7.34
C ALA A 96 7.14 -1.81 -8.18
N VAL A 97 6.04 -1.53 -8.89
CA VAL A 97 5.85 -0.28 -9.64
C VAL A 97 5.89 0.92 -8.69
N GLN A 98 5.22 0.87 -7.54
CA GLN A 98 5.24 1.95 -6.55
C GLN A 98 6.64 2.23 -6.00
N VAL A 99 7.42 1.18 -5.74
CA VAL A 99 8.83 1.29 -5.30
C VAL A 99 9.66 1.97 -6.38
N VAL A 100 9.52 1.55 -7.65
CA VAL A 100 10.24 2.17 -8.78
C VAL A 100 9.88 3.65 -8.89
N LEU A 101 8.59 3.99 -8.89
CA LEU A 101 8.14 5.38 -8.96
C LEU A 101 8.66 6.24 -7.80
N THR A 102 8.64 5.69 -6.58
CA THR A 102 9.23 6.35 -5.40
C THR A 102 10.72 6.61 -5.63
N SER A 103 11.47 5.58 -6.05
CA SER A 103 12.92 5.69 -6.25
C SER A 103 13.30 6.72 -7.32
N LEU A 104 12.59 6.75 -8.45
CA LEU A 104 12.79 7.73 -9.52
C LEU A 104 12.54 9.14 -9.01
N THR A 105 11.43 9.34 -8.31
CA THR A 105 11.05 10.65 -7.76
C THR A 105 12.10 11.18 -6.80
N LEU A 106 12.61 10.32 -5.92
CA LEU A 106 13.66 10.68 -4.97
C LEU A 106 15.00 10.95 -5.68
N HIS A 107 15.32 10.20 -6.73
CA HIS A 107 16.52 10.43 -7.53
C HIS A 107 16.49 11.79 -8.24
N TYR A 108 15.37 12.13 -8.90
CA TYR A 108 15.22 13.41 -9.59
C TYR A 108 15.13 14.60 -8.62
N THR A 109 14.49 14.44 -7.46
CA THR A 109 14.45 15.49 -6.42
C THR A 109 15.86 15.84 -5.93
N LYS A 110 16.75 14.85 -5.76
CA LYS A 110 18.13 15.10 -5.30
C LYS A 110 19.01 15.82 -6.33
N LYS A 111 18.59 15.86 -7.59
CA LYS A 111 19.35 16.45 -8.70
C LYS A 111 18.90 17.89 -9.03
N SER A 112 17.75 18.32 -8.49
CA SER A 112 17.20 19.68 -8.55
C SER A 112 17.75 20.52 -7.40
#